data_AF-A0A817H041-F1
#
_entry.id   AF-A0A817H041-F1
#
_cell.length_a   1.000
_cell.length_b   1.000
_cell.length_c   1.000
_cell.angle_alpha   90.00
_cell.angle_beta   90.00
_cell.angle_gamma   90.00
#
_symmetry.space_group_name_H-M   'P 1'
#
loop_
_entity.id
_entity.type
_entity.pdbx_description
1 polymer ?
#
loop_
_entity_poly.entity_id
_entity_poly.type
_entity_poly.pdbx_seq_one_letter_code
_entity_poly.pdbx_strand_id
1 'polypeptide(L)'
;MTSYSSNNNNQRIIWLYQSDPTSVDSKERGAWKCYSDFESDYIEEAYCRHEENVQVNDCIIDLKSKIQFQKDKKEHGTSVKRESVDRKSYVRNERFSSNTERPTPKSFTPGQEWYKAPLLDEWRNKNVTIRDNSSVVAELAAQGILIEGKLLKKEIDAQRMADQLRNCEENKEEIFKCAVRIYSAASFLFALLNESLRNEDV
;
A
#
# COMPACT_ATOMS: atom_id res chain seq x y z
N MET A 1 -37.26 -18.24 -0.64
CA MET A 1 -36.76 -17.44 -1.79
C MET A 1 -35.48 -16.74 -1.36
N THR A 2 -34.34 -17.39 -1.58
CA THR A 2 -33.01 -16.82 -1.32
C THR A 2 -32.54 -16.16 -2.61
N SER A 3 -32.58 -14.83 -2.64
CA SER A 3 -32.05 -14.04 -3.74
C SER A 3 -30.53 -14.17 -3.75
N TYR A 4 -30.00 -14.85 -4.76
CA TYR A 4 -28.58 -14.82 -5.10
C TYR A 4 -28.23 -13.41 -5.57
N SER A 5 -27.57 -12.63 -4.70
CA SER A 5 -26.87 -11.41 -5.10
C SER A 5 -25.84 -11.79 -6.15
N SER A 6 -26.07 -11.35 -7.40
CA SER A 6 -25.06 -11.43 -8.45
C SER A 6 -23.83 -10.66 -7.98
N ASN A 7 -22.77 -11.40 -7.63
CA ASN A 7 -21.46 -10.83 -7.33
C ASN A 7 -20.94 -10.12 -8.58
N ASN A 8 -21.15 -8.80 -8.64
CA ASN A 8 -20.44 -7.93 -9.56
C ASN A 8 -18.96 -7.89 -9.13
N ASN A 9 -18.19 -8.93 -9.49
CA ASN A 9 -16.76 -9.10 -9.19
C ASN A 9 -15.86 -7.97 -9.73
N ASN A 10 -16.42 -7.02 -10.50
CA ASN A 10 -15.68 -5.88 -11.04
C ASN A 10 -15.68 -4.65 -10.13
N GLN A 11 -16.40 -4.65 -9.01
CA GLN A 11 -16.35 -3.54 -8.07
C GLN A 11 -15.27 -3.75 -7.00
N ARG A 12 -14.65 -2.65 -6.56
CA ARG A 12 -13.74 -2.58 -5.42
C ARG A 12 -14.25 -1.51 -4.48
N ILE A 13 -14.22 -1.80 -3.19
CA ILE A 13 -14.48 -0.79 -2.16
C ILE A 13 -13.18 -0.04 -1.88
N ILE A 14 -13.27 1.28 -1.84
CA ILE A 14 -12.19 2.15 -1.40
C ILE A 14 -12.71 3.08 -0.31
N TRP A 15 -11.80 3.46 0.58
CA TRP A 15 -12.06 4.47 1.59
C TRP A 15 -11.28 5.73 1.25
N LEU A 16 -11.90 6.89 1.43
CA LEU A 16 -11.31 8.18 1.16
C LEU A 16 -11.48 9.09 2.36
N TYR A 17 -10.52 9.97 2.59
CA TYR A 17 -10.59 11.05 3.56
C TYR A 17 -10.41 12.40 2.89
N GLN A 18 -11.03 13.42 3.45
CA GLN A 18 -10.86 14.79 2.98
C GLN A 18 -9.59 15.38 3.60
N SER A 19 -8.63 15.81 2.77
CA SER A 19 -7.45 16.51 3.28
C SER A 19 -7.83 17.92 3.75
N ASP A 20 -7.06 18.47 4.70
CA ASP A 20 -7.24 19.88 5.08
C ASP A 20 -7.06 20.79 3.85
N PRO A 21 -7.85 21.87 3.73
CA PRO A 21 -7.63 22.87 2.69
C PRO A 21 -6.25 23.49 2.91
N THR A 22 -5.43 23.49 1.85
CA THR A 22 -4.05 23.99 1.88
C THR A 22 -3.95 25.51 2.05
N SER A 23 -5.07 26.23 1.98
CA SER A 23 -5.16 27.69 2.09
C SER A 23 -6.33 28.10 2.96
N VAL A 24 -6.05 28.91 3.98
CA VAL A 24 -7.04 29.50 4.92
C VAL A 24 -8.03 30.42 4.19
N ASP A 25 -7.62 31.00 3.06
CA ASP A 25 -8.42 31.95 2.28
C ASP A 25 -9.17 31.30 1.11
N SER A 26 -8.91 30.02 0.82
CA SER A 26 -9.61 29.30 -0.24
C SER A 26 -10.93 28.72 0.29
N LYS A 27 -12.05 29.09 -0.32
CA LYS A 27 -13.35 28.38 -0.17
C LYS A 27 -13.31 26.96 -0.78
N GLU A 28 -12.13 26.47 -1.15
CA GLU A 28 -11.96 25.19 -1.79
C GLU A 28 -12.17 24.08 -0.75
N ARG A 29 -13.11 23.19 -1.05
CA ARG A 29 -13.26 21.96 -0.27
C ARG A 29 -11.99 21.15 -0.48
N GLY A 30 -11.39 20.71 0.63
CA GLY A 30 -10.20 19.87 0.60
C GLY A 30 -10.36 18.66 -0.33
N ALA A 31 -9.27 18.26 -0.96
CA ALA A 31 -9.27 17.15 -1.92
C ALA A 31 -9.53 15.82 -1.21
N TRP A 32 -10.30 14.95 -1.85
CA TRP A 32 -10.45 13.56 -1.39
C TRP A 32 -9.18 12.78 -1.73
N LYS A 33 -8.59 12.15 -0.71
CA LYS A 33 -7.45 11.26 -0.85
C LYS A 33 -7.87 9.86 -0.48
N CYS A 34 -7.38 8.87 -1.21
CA CYS A 34 -7.59 7.48 -0.85
C CYS A 34 -6.70 7.12 0.35
N TYR A 35 -7.21 6.27 1.24
CA TYR A 35 -6.33 5.51 2.11
C TYR A 35 -5.50 4.53 1.27
N SER A 36 -4.43 4.00 1.87
CA SER A 36 -3.67 2.91 1.27
C SER A 36 -4.58 1.70 0.97
N ASP A 37 -4.13 0.81 0.09
CA ASP A 37 -4.89 -0.41 -0.22
C ASP A 37 -5.06 -1.28 1.06
N PHE A 38 -4.08 -1.29 1.97
CA PHE A 38 -4.12 -2.06 3.22
C PHE A 38 -4.92 -1.36 4.32
N GLU A 39 -4.79 -0.04 4.45
CA GLU A 39 -5.63 0.79 5.32
C GLU A 39 -7.10 0.62 4.91
N SER A 40 -7.41 0.71 3.61
CA SER A 40 -8.77 0.54 3.09
C SER A 40 -9.34 -0.84 3.39
N ASP A 41 -8.57 -1.91 3.16
CA ASP A 41 -8.98 -3.28 3.48
C ASP A 41 -9.27 -3.42 4.99
N TYR A 42 -8.43 -2.81 5.85
CA TYR A 42 -8.59 -2.85 7.30
C TYR A 42 -9.82 -2.08 7.80
N ILE A 43 -10.05 -0.88 7.26
CA ILE A 43 -11.24 -0.07 7.57
C ILE A 43 -12.51 -0.81 7.13
N GLU A 44 -12.49 -1.43 5.95
CA GLU A 44 -13.62 -2.20 5.43
C GLU A 44 -13.92 -3.43 6.29
N GLU A 45 -12.90 -4.14 6.77
CA GLU A 45 -13.07 -5.26 7.70
C GLU A 45 -13.76 -4.81 9.01
N ALA A 46 -13.28 -3.74 9.62
CA ALA A 46 -13.87 -3.17 10.83
C ALA A 46 -15.32 -2.73 10.60
N TYR A 47 -15.59 -2.09 9.46
CA TYR A 47 -16.93 -1.69 9.05
C TYR A 47 -17.87 -2.89 8.86
N CYS A 48 -17.42 -3.97 8.22
CA CYS A 48 -18.19 -5.20 8.05
C CYS A 48 -18.48 -5.90 9.40
N ARG A 49 -17.61 -5.74 10.40
CA ARG A 49 -17.81 -6.23 11.77
C ARG A 49 -18.71 -5.32 12.61
N HIS A 50 -19.23 -4.23 12.06
CA HIS A 50 -20.05 -3.23 12.76
C HIS A 50 -19.32 -2.58 13.95
N GLU A 51 -18.01 -2.43 13.85
CA GLU A 51 -17.25 -1.66 14.84
C GLU A 51 -17.62 -0.17 14.77
N GLU A 52 -17.66 0.49 15.92
CA GLU A 52 -17.97 1.93 15.97
C GLU A 52 -16.78 2.78 15.50
N ASN A 53 -15.57 2.37 15.89
CA ASN A 53 -14.34 3.10 15.59
C ASN A 53 -13.25 2.14 15.13
N VAL A 54 -12.35 2.60 14.26
CA VAL A 54 -11.14 1.88 13.86
C VAL A 54 -9.92 2.81 13.97
N GLN A 55 -8.82 2.33 14.55
CA GLN A 55 -7.58 3.10 14.64
C GLN A 55 -6.69 2.80 13.44
N VAL A 56 -6.37 3.81 12.63
CA VAL A 56 -5.51 3.68 11.46
C VAL A 56 -4.28 4.57 11.66
N ASN A 57 -3.13 3.96 11.94
CA ASN A 57 -1.87 4.62 12.29
C ASN A 57 -2.06 5.65 13.44
N ASP A 58 -1.88 6.93 13.15
CA ASP A 58 -2.01 8.07 14.06
C ASP A 58 -3.43 8.67 14.11
N CYS A 59 -4.39 8.05 13.41
CA CYS A 59 -5.76 8.50 13.31
C CYS A 59 -6.75 7.50 13.90
N ILE A 60 -7.90 7.99 14.34
CA ILE A 60 -9.07 7.18 14.75
C ILE A 60 -10.23 7.58 13.86
N ILE A 61 -10.87 6.61 13.24
CA ILE A 61 -12.02 6.81 12.35
C ILE A 61 -13.28 6.37 13.08
N ASP A 62 -14.22 7.29 13.29
CA ASP A 62 -15.59 6.98 13.66
C ASP A 62 -16.34 6.52 12.40
N LEU A 63 -16.63 5.22 12.34
CA LEU A 63 -17.25 4.55 11.20
C LEU A 63 -18.75 4.86 11.08
N LYS A 64 -19.39 5.29 12.16
CA LYS A 64 -20.81 5.66 12.21
C LYS A 64 -21.00 7.09 11.71
N SER A 65 -20.22 8.02 12.23
CA SER A 65 -20.27 9.44 11.87
C SER A 65 -19.50 9.74 10.57
N LYS A 66 -18.64 8.81 10.13
CA LYS A 66 -17.77 8.96 8.95
C LYS A 66 -16.80 10.14 9.10
N ILE A 67 -16.15 10.23 10.26
CA ILE A 67 -15.20 11.29 10.60
C ILE A 67 -13.92 10.65 11.14
N GLN A 68 -12.76 11.12 10.69
CA GLN A 68 -11.47 10.75 11.27
C GLN A 68 -10.93 11.87 12.14
N PHE A 69 -10.22 11.51 13.20
CA PHE A 69 -9.55 12.42 14.12
C PHE A 69 -8.09 12.01 14.27
N GLN A 70 -7.18 12.98 14.34
CA GLN A 70 -5.83 12.70 14.77
C GLN A 70 -5.85 12.33 16.26
N LYS A 71 -5.07 11.33 16.66
CA LYS A 71 -5.05 10.80 18.03
C LYS A 71 -4.78 11.89 19.08
N ASP A 72 -3.95 12.88 18.72
CA ASP A 72 -3.56 13.99 19.58
C ASP A 72 -4.45 15.23 19.43
N LYS A 73 -5.35 15.27 18.43
CA LYS A 73 -6.23 16.43 18.14
C LYS A 73 -7.66 15.98 17.89
N LYS A 74 -8.43 15.85 18.97
CA LYS A 74 -9.84 15.44 18.90
C LYS A 74 -10.79 16.54 18.39
N GLU A 75 -10.35 17.79 18.35
CA GLU A 75 -11.23 18.92 18.06
C GLU A 75 -11.53 19.11 16.57
N HIS A 76 -10.65 18.62 15.69
CA HIS A 76 -10.76 18.85 14.25
C HIS A 76 -10.88 17.51 13.52
N GLY A 77 -12.11 17.10 13.28
CA GLY A 77 -12.41 15.91 12.50
C GLY A 77 -12.41 16.19 11.00
N THR A 78 -11.87 15.29 10.19
CA THR A 78 -11.99 15.33 8.72
C THR A 78 -12.98 14.28 8.24
N SER A 79 -13.78 14.61 7.24
CA SER A 79 -14.79 13.69 6.71
C SER A 79 -14.13 12.51 6.00
N VAL A 80 -14.76 11.35 6.12
CA VAL A 80 -14.37 10.09 5.51
C VAL A 80 -15.54 9.58 4.67
N LYS A 81 -15.27 8.84 3.59
CA LYS A 81 -16.33 8.20 2.81
C LYS A 81 -15.88 6.85 2.29
N ARG A 82 -16.89 6.00 2.05
CA ARG A 82 -16.76 4.67 1.45
C ARG A 82 -17.35 4.72 0.06
N GLU A 83 -16.59 4.32 -0.95
CA GLU A 83 -17.05 4.32 -2.34
C GLU A 83 -16.85 2.95 -2.98
N SER A 84 -17.78 2.57 -3.86
CA SER A 84 -17.64 1.41 -4.74
C SER A 84 -17.18 1.91 -6.10
N VAL A 85 -15.97 1.52 -6.49
CA VAL A 85 -15.35 1.91 -7.76
C VAL A 85 -15.21 0.71 -8.67
N ASP A 86 -15.32 0.92 -9.98
CA ASP A 86 -15.00 -0.12 -10.94
C ASP A 86 -13.49 -0.40 -10.94
N ARG A 87 -13.11 -1.68 -10.86
CA ARG A 87 -11.71 -2.11 -10.79
C ARG A 87 -10.89 -1.66 -12.00
N LYS A 88 -11.50 -1.55 -13.19
CA LYS A 88 -10.78 -1.09 -14.38
C LYS A 88 -10.55 0.42 -14.35
N SER A 89 -11.43 1.16 -13.69
CA SER A 89 -11.29 2.60 -13.47
C SER A 89 -10.32 2.96 -12.33
N TYR A 90 -10.04 2.02 -11.42
CA TYR A 90 -9.06 2.18 -10.34
C TYR A 90 -7.63 2.06 -10.88
N VAL A 91 -7.22 3.08 -11.64
CA VAL A 91 -5.87 3.23 -12.16
C VAL A 91 -5.15 4.26 -11.32
N ARG A 92 -3.99 3.90 -10.76
CA ARG A 92 -3.19 4.83 -9.94
C ARG A 92 -2.45 5.79 -10.86
N ASN A 93 -2.90 7.03 -10.93
CA ASN A 93 -2.21 8.04 -11.72
C ASN A 93 -0.73 8.18 -11.33
N GLU A 94 -0.38 8.01 -10.05
CA GLU A 94 1.00 8.03 -9.55
C GLU A 94 1.94 7.00 -10.20
N ARG A 95 1.41 5.87 -10.73
CA ARG A 95 2.19 4.92 -11.52
C ARG A 95 2.63 5.48 -12.86
N PHE A 96 1.88 6.44 -13.39
CA PHE A 96 2.03 6.96 -14.75
C PHE A 96 2.48 8.43 -14.75
N SER A 97 2.30 9.15 -13.64
CA SER A 97 2.69 10.54 -13.46
C SER A 97 4.13 10.61 -12.92
N SER A 98 5.10 10.76 -13.81
CA SER A 98 6.45 11.18 -13.44
C SER A 98 6.44 12.68 -13.13
N ASN A 99 6.17 13.05 -11.86
CA ASN A 99 6.27 14.44 -11.42
C ASN A 99 7.73 14.91 -11.25
N THR A 100 8.70 14.01 -11.36
CA THR A 100 10.12 14.33 -11.51
C THR A 100 10.48 14.30 -12.99
N GLU A 101 11.27 15.29 -13.45
CA GLU A 101 11.98 15.20 -14.73
C GLU A 101 12.58 13.81 -14.83
N ARG A 102 12.18 13.03 -15.85
CA ARG A 102 12.71 11.68 -16.04
C ARG A 102 14.24 11.80 -16.02
N PRO A 103 14.93 11.21 -15.03
CA PRO A 103 16.36 11.11 -15.14
C PRO A 103 16.65 10.38 -16.43
N THR A 104 17.65 10.85 -17.18
CA THR A 104 18.05 10.18 -18.42
C THR A 104 18.46 8.77 -18.04
N PRO A 105 17.72 7.73 -18.47
CA PRO A 105 17.94 6.40 -17.91
C PRO A 105 19.33 5.90 -18.31
N LYS A 106 20.18 5.57 -17.33
CA LYS A 106 21.48 4.92 -17.58
C LYS A 106 21.32 3.49 -18.13
N SER A 107 20.22 2.85 -17.78
CA SER A 107 19.98 1.40 -17.79
C SER A 107 19.37 0.86 -19.10
N PHE A 108 18.95 1.72 -20.02
CA PHE A 108 18.46 1.29 -21.35
C PHE A 108 19.55 1.42 -22.43
N THR A 109 20.81 1.16 -22.09
CA THR A 109 21.85 0.98 -23.12
C THR A 109 21.60 -0.34 -23.85
N PRO A 110 21.36 -0.32 -25.18
CA PRO A 110 21.17 -1.55 -25.94
C PRO A 110 22.42 -2.44 -25.81
N GLY A 111 22.28 -3.62 -25.20
CA GLY A 111 23.38 -4.58 -25.02
C GLY A 111 23.81 -4.85 -23.58
N GLN A 112 23.30 -4.12 -22.58
CA GLN A 112 23.38 -4.59 -21.19
C GLN A 112 22.33 -5.68 -20.94
N GLU A 113 22.70 -6.68 -20.15
CA GLU A 113 21.79 -7.71 -19.64
C GLU A 113 20.73 -7.03 -18.76
N TRP A 114 19.63 -6.62 -19.38
CA TRP A 114 18.44 -5.98 -18.76
C TRP A 114 17.80 -6.80 -17.63
N TYR A 115 18.31 -8.00 -17.36
CA TYR A 115 17.92 -8.88 -16.27
C TYR A 115 18.85 -8.82 -15.04
N LYS A 116 20.00 -8.13 -15.13
CA LYS A 116 20.90 -7.93 -13.99
C LYS A 116 20.44 -6.71 -13.20
N ALA A 117 19.67 -6.94 -12.14
CA ALA A 117 19.40 -5.93 -11.13
C ALA A 117 20.53 -5.99 -10.09
N PRO A 118 21.45 -5.01 -10.05
CA PRO A 118 22.64 -5.07 -9.19
C PRO A 118 22.30 -5.28 -7.71
N LEU A 119 21.23 -4.65 -7.24
CA LEU A 119 20.70 -4.83 -5.89
C LEU A 119 20.28 -6.27 -5.61
N LEU A 120 19.59 -6.93 -6.57
CA LEU A 120 19.19 -8.33 -6.42
C LEU A 120 20.39 -9.26 -6.44
N ASP A 121 21.38 -8.99 -7.30
CA ASP A 121 22.60 -9.79 -7.37
C ASP A 121 23.44 -9.63 -6.09
N GLU A 122 23.59 -8.42 -5.58
CA GLU A 122 24.26 -8.15 -4.31
C GLU A 122 23.55 -8.87 -3.16
N TRP A 123 22.22 -8.76 -3.08
CA TRP A 123 21.44 -9.47 -2.07
C TRP A 123 21.61 -10.98 -2.19
N ARG A 124 21.54 -11.55 -3.40
CA ARG A 124 21.73 -12.99 -3.64
C ARG A 124 23.14 -13.46 -3.25
N ASN A 125 24.16 -12.64 -3.50
CA ASN A 125 25.55 -12.94 -3.15
C ASN A 125 25.78 -12.87 -1.64
N LYS A 126 25.16 -11.93 -0.94
CA LYS A 126 25.20 -11.84 0.52
C LYS A 126 24.41 -12.97 1.20
N ASN A 127 23.38 -13.49 0.54
CA ASN A 127 22.42 -14.44 1.11
C ASN A 127 22.43 -15.81 0.42
N VAL A 128 23.58 -16.26 -0.10
CA VAL A 128 23.72 -17.51 -0.88
C VAL A 128 23.14 -18.73 -0.15
N THR A 129 23.28 -18.80 1.17
CA THR A 129 22.85 -19.95 1.98
C THR A 129 21.33 -20.04 2.16
N ILE A 130 20.61 -18.93 2.03
CA ILE A 130 19.18 -18.85 2.31
C ILE A 130 18.33 -18.55 1.08
N ARG A 131 18.94 -18.15 -0.04
CA ARG A 131 18.23 -17.71 -1.26
C ARG A 131 17.25 -18.74 -1.82
N ASP A 132 17.53 -20.03 -1.61
CA ASP A 132 16.70 -21.12 -2.11
C ASP A 132 15.61 -21.57 -1.12
N ASN A 133 15.69 -21.08 0.13
CA ASN A 133 14.70 -21.31 1.17
C ASN A 133 13.68 -20.16 1.19
N SER A 134 12.62 -20.30 0.39
CA SER A 134 11.61 -19.25 0.21
C SER A 134 10.89 -18.83 1.50
N SER A 135 10.74 -19.75 2.47
CA SER A 135 10.16 -19.44 3.78
C SER A 135 11.03 -18.46 4.57
N VAL A 136 12.34 -18.74 4.64
CA VAL A 136 13.31 -17.83 5.30
C VAL A 136 13.37 -16.47 4.59
N VAL A 137 13.35 -16.46 3.26
CA VAL A 137 13.34 -15.21 2.47
C VAL A 137 12.07 -14.39 2.75
N ALA A 138 10.91 -15.04 2.80
CA ALA A 138 9.64 -14.40 3.10
C ALA A 138 9.65 -13.78 4.51
N GLU A 139 10.20 -14.47 5.50
CA GLU A 139 10.32 -13.94 6.87
C GLU A 139 11.26 -12.73 6.94
N LEU A 140 12.42 -12.77 6.27
CA LEU A 140 13.32 -11.62 6.20
C LEU A 140 12.67 -10.42 5.51
N ALA A 141 11.91 -10.66 4.44
CA ALA A 141 11.13 -9.62 3.77
C ALA A 141 10.06 -9.03 4.70
N ALA A 142 9.33 -9.87 5.44
CA ALA A 142 8.35 -9.44 6.43
C ALA A 142 9.00 -8.57 7.52
N GLN A 143 10.18 -8.95 8.03
CA GLN A 143 10.94 -8.16 9.01
C GLN A 143 11.38 -6.80 8.45
N GLY A 144 11.90 -6.77 7.21
CA GLY A 144 12.27 -5.52 6.54
C GLY A 144 11.07 -4.57 6.39
N ILE A 145 9.92 -5.10 5.97
CA ILE A 145 8.66 -4.35 5.86
C ILE A 145 8.25 -3.75 7.21
N LEU A 146 8.34 -4.52 8.30
CA LEU A 146 8.01 -4.03 9.65
C LEU A 146 8.94 -2.90 10.10
N ILE A 147 10.24 -3.02 9.83
CA ILE A 147 11.23 -2.01 10.18
C ILE A 147 10.95 -0.71 9.42
N GLU A 148 10.79 -0.78 8.10
CA GLU A 148 10.49 0.40 7.26
C GLU A 148 9.14 1.03 7.63
N GLY A 149 8.12 0.20 7.87
CA GLY A 149 6.82 0.66 8.33
C GLY A 149 6.91 1.49 9.61
N LYS A 150 7.70 1.03 10.58
CA LYS A 150 7.92 1.77 11.83
C LYS A 150 8.66 3.09 11.59
N LEU A 151 9.66 3.11 10.72
CA LEU A 151 10.38 4.35 10.38
C LEU A 151 9.47 5.39 9.73
N LEU A 152 8.52 4.94 8.91
CA LEU A 152 7.57 5.78 8.19
C LEU A 152 6.25 6.05 8.94
N LYS A 153 6.11 5.55 10.18
CA LYS A 153 4.85 5.62 10.97
C LYS A 153 3.64 5.01 10.22
N LYS A 154 3.89 3.87 9.57
CA LYS A 154 2.94 3.06 8.79
C LYS A 154 2.86 1.64 9.32
N GLU A 155 2.85 1.50 10.65
CA GLU A 155 2.95 0.23 11.35
C GLU A 155 1.81 -0.73 11.02
N ILE A 156 0.58 -0.24 10.87
CA ILE A 156 -0.57 -1.11 10.57
C ILE A 156 -0.44 -1.73 9.18
N ASP A 157 -0.09 -0.91 8.19
CA ASP A 157 0.17 -1.36 6.82
C ASP A 157 1.30 -2.39 6.78
N ALA A 158 2.39 -2.08 7.46
CA ALA A 158 3.55 -2.95 7.52
C ALA A 158 3.24 -4.28 8.21
N GLN A 159 2.50 -4.26 9.31
CA GLN A 159 2.07 -5.46 10.01
C GLN A 159 1.20 -6.34 9.10
N ARG A 160 0.21 -5.75 8.41
CA ARG A 160 -0.66 -6.50 7.50
C ARG A 160 0.10 -7.08 6.31
N MET A 161 1.04 -6.33 5.74
CA MET A 161 1.91 -6.84 4.67
C MET A 161 2.80 -8.00 5.16
N ALA A 162 3.42 -7.86 6.33
CA ALA A 162 4.25 -8.88 6.95
C ALA A 162 3.43 -10.15 7.26
N ASP A 163 2.24 -10.00 7.81
CA ASP A 163 1.35 -11.12 8.11
C ASP A 163 0.89 -11.82 6.84
N GLN A 164 0.62 -11.10 5.74
CA GLN A 164 0.33 -11.73 4.45
C GLN A 164 1.48 -12.59 3.94
N LEU A 165 2.73 -12.15 4.08
CA LEU A 165 3.90 -12.96 3.72
C LEU A 165 4.06 -14.18 4.62
N ARG A 166 3.90 -14.02 5.93
CA ARG A 166 4.04 -15.10 6.92
C ARG A 166 2.95 -16.16 6.81
N ASN A 167 1.74 -15.76 6.41
CA ASN A 167 0.61 -16.65 6.22
C ASN A 167 0.62 -17.37 4.87
N CYS A 168 1.58 -17.06 3.98
CA CYS A 168 1.78 -17.88 2.80
C CYS A 168 2.30 -19.25 3.24
N GLU A 169 1.71 -20.32 2.71
CA GLU A 169 2.29 -21.65 2.85
C GLU A 169 3.73 -21.65 2.31
N GLU A 170 4.56 -22.64 2.68
CA GLU A 170 5.92 -22.81 2.15
C GLU A 170 5.95 -23.11 0.62
N ASN A 171 4.84 -22.88 -0.07
CA ASN A 171 4.70 -22.90 -1.50
C ASN A 171 5.25 -21.61 -2.14
N LYS A 172 6.28 -21.77 -2.97
CA LYS A 172 6.90 -20.68 -3.73
C LYS A 172 5.90 -19.87 -4.57
N GLU A 173 4.89 -20.53 -5.13
CA GLU A 173 3.88 -19.87 -5.96
C GLU A 173 3.01 -18.91 -5.16
N GLU A 174 2.59 -19.32 -3.96
CA GLU A 174 1.76 -18.48 -3.08
C GLU A 174 2.56 -17.30 -2.52
N ILE A 175 3.80 -17.54 -2.10
CA ILE A 175 4.73 -16.46 -1.70
C ILE A 175 4.91 -15.48 -2.87
N PHE A 176 5.08 -15.97 -4.10
CA PHE A 176 5.22 -15.11 -5.27
C PHE A 176 3.95 -14.27 -5.53
N LYS A 177 2.75 -14.88 -5.52
CA LYS A 177 1.49 -14.15 -5.69
C LYS A 177 1.30 -13.09 -4.60
N CYS A 178 1.63 -13.42 -3.36
CA CYS A 178 1.59 -12.49 -2.23
C CYS A 178 2.57 -11.32 -2.42
N ALA A 179 3.82 -11.61 -2.78
CA ALA A 179 4.82 -10.59 -3.07
C ALA A 179 4.38 -9.65 -4.20
N VAL A 180 3.80 -10.20 -5.28
CA VAL A 180 3.23 -9.39 -6.38
C VAL A 180 2.09 -8.52 -5.88
N ARG A 181 1.18 -9.03 -5.05
CA ARG A 181 0.11 -8.23 -4.44
C ARG A 181 0.68 -7.09 -3.61
N ILE A 182 1.62 -7.37 -2.71
CA ILE A 182 2.22 -6.39 -1.80
C ILE A 182 2.97 -5.31 -2.60
N TYR A 183 3.83 -5.72 -3.53
CA TYR A 183 4.55 -4.81 -4.42
C TYR A 183 3.61 -3.96 -5.25
N SER A 184 2.53 -4.58 -5.73
CA SER A 184 1.57 -3.89 -6.56
C SER A 184 0.54 -3.11 -5.76
N ALA A 185 0.48 -3.13 -4.43
CA ALA A 185 -0.52 -2.40 -3.65
C ALA A 185 -0.23 -0.89 -3.58
N ALA A 186 -1.25 -0.04 -3.36
CA ALA A 186 -1.07 1.38 -3.07
C ALA A 186 -0.61 1.47 -1.61
N SER A 187 0.70 1.43 -1.38
CA SER A 187 1.28 1.35 -0.04
C SER A 187 2.60 2.13 0.04
N PHE A 188 3.09 2.32 1.26
CA PHE A 188 4.40 2.95 1.48
C PHE A 188 5.53 2.15 0.80
N LEU A 189 5.44 0.82 0.78
CA LEU A 189 6.47 -0.03 0.19
C LEU A 189 6.55 0.16 -1.33
N PHE A 190 5.40 0.31 -2.00
CA PHE A 190 5.36 0.64 -3.42
C PHE A 190 6.02 2.00 -3.67
N ALA A 191 5.73 3.02 -2.87
CA ALA A 191 6.35 4.35 -3.02
C ALA A 191 7.88 4.25 -2.84
N LEU A 192 8.33 3.61 -1.77
CA LEU A 192 9.74 3.42 -1.44
C LEU A 192 10.50 2.67 -2.53
N LEU A 193 9.98 1.55 -3.02
CA LEU A 193 10.64 0.76 -4.06
C LEU A 193 10.74 1.51 -5.38
N ASN A 194 9.70 2.23 -5.79
CA ASN A 194 9.77 3.02 -7.02
C ASN A 194 10.74 4.20 -6.89
N GLU A 195 10.84 4.81 -5.71
CA GLU A 195 11.82 5.86 -5.43
C GLU A 195 13.24 5.30 -5.50
N SER A 196 13.52 4.19 -4.82
CA SER A 196 14.84 3.53 -4.85
C SER A 196 15.25 3.10 -6.25
N LEU A 197 14.36 2.45 -7.00
CA LEU A 197 14.66 2.01 -8.37
C LEU A 197 14.91 3.19 -9.30
N ARG A 198 14.15 4.29 -9.17
CA ARG A 198 14.39 5.51 -9.95
C ARG A 198 15.74 6.13 -9.62
N ASN A 199 16.14 6.13 -8.34
CA ASN A 199 17.41 6.70 -7.90
C ASN A 199 18.62 5.86 -8.35
N GLU A 200 18.47 4.54 -8.45
CA GLU A 200 19.51 3.66 -9.00
C GLU A 200 19.68 3.80 -10.54
N ASP A 201 18.61 4.18 -11.25
CA ASP A 201 18.63 4.42 -12.70
C ASP A 201 19.28 5.76 -13.11
N VAL A 202 19.52 6.67 -12.15
CA VAL A 202 20.14 8.02 -12.37
C VAL A 202 21.65 7.99 -12.29
#